data_AF-A0A0K0JEL3-F1
#
_entry.id   AF-A0A0K0JEL3-F1
#
_cell.length_a   1.000
_cell.length_b   1.000
_cell.length_c   1.000
_cell.angle_alpha   90.00
_cell.angle_beta   90.00
_cell.angle_gamma   90.00
#
_symmetry.space_group_name_H-M   'P 1'
#
loop_
_entity.id
_entity.type
_entity.pdbx_description
1 polymer ?
#
loop_
_entity_poly.entity_id
_entity_poly.type
_entity_poly.pdbx_seq_one_letter_code
_entity_poly.pdbx_strand_id
1 'polypeptide(L)'
;MAENMAKHARFNDQKIRKTNERSRMLTMKYGKHQMMLIKKRMNVESWIDDQLNELYKSATDNIDIDVDAILDLSTELERRHYIMDLLRKTHCPATDSQIHDFLDQLIQKLNML
;
A
#
# COMPACT_ATOMS: atom_id res chain seq x y z
N MET A 1 -45.53 52.53 -26.80
CA MET A 1 -45.85 51.32 -25.99
C MET A 1 -44.54 50.58 -25.80
N ALA A 2 -43.80 51.00 -24.78
CA ALA A 2 -42.59 50.38 -24.24
C ALA A 2 -43.00 49.13 -23.43
N GLU A 3 -42.23 48.08 -23.16
CA GLU A 3 -40.83 47.73 -23.40
C GLU A 3 -40.66 46.22 -23.10
N ASN A 4 -39.56 45.65 -23.58
CA ASN A 4 -39.10 44.27 -23.46
C ASN A 4 -39.21 43.64 -22.05
N MET A 5 -39.83 42.45 -21.95
CA MET A 5 -39.62 41.52 -20.84
C MET A 5 -38.91 40.26 -21.37
N ALA A 6 -37.61 40.39 -21.59
CA ALA A 6 -36.73 39.26 -21.87
C ALA A 6 -36.75 38.29 -20.68
N LYS A 7 -37.07 37.02 -20.95
CA LYS A 7 -37.08 35.94 -19.98
C LYS A 7 -35.64 35.65 -19.55
N HIS A 8 -35.19 36.29 -18.48
CA HIS A 8 -33.89 36.04 -17.88
C HIS A 8 -33.87 34.64 -17.28
N ALA A 9 -33.17 33.70 -17.95
CA ALA A 9 -32.81 32.43 -17.35
C ALA A 9 -31.88 32.70 -16.16
N ARG A 10 -32.43 32.63 -14.96
CA ARG A 10 -31.68 32.76 -13.70
C ARG A 10 -30.78 31.52 -13.50
N PHE A 11 -29.57 31.56 -14.05
CA PHE A 11 -28.49 30.66 -13.65
C PHE A 11 -27.86 31.15 -12.35
N ASN A 12 -28.62 31.11 -11.25
CA ASN A 12 -28.11 31.43 -9.93
C ASN A 12 -28.45 30.26 -9.00
N ASP A 13 -27.49 29.34 -8.81
CA ASP A 13 -27.35 28.34 -7.70
C ASP A 13 -26.55 27.07 -8.10
N GLN A 14 -26.28 26.83 -9.38
CA GLN A 14 -25.58 25.59 -9.79
C GLN A 14 -24.06 25.62 -9.56
N LYS A 15 -23.44 26.80 -9.45
CA LYS A 15 -21.97 26.91 -9.30
C LYS A 15 -21.50 26.57 -7.87
N ILE A 16 -22.31 26.86 -6.84
CA ILE A 16 -21.98 26.57 -5.43
C ILE A 16 -22.26 25.10 -5.08
N ARG A 17 -23.27 24.47 -5.69
CA ARG A 17 -23.53 23.03 -5.49
C ARG A 17 -22.44 22.16 -6.13
N LYS A 18 -21.89 22.55 -7.29
CA LYS A 18 -20.82 21.80 -7.97
C LYS A 18 -19.48 21.78 -7.20
N THR A 19 -19.19 22.74 -6.33
CA THR A 19 -17.93 22.73 -5.55
C THR A 19 -18.02 21.79 -4.35
N ASN A 20 -19.22 21.59 -3.77
CA ASN A 20 -19.43 20.73 -2.61
C ASN A 20 -19.68 19.24 -2.97
N GLU A 21 -20.03 18.94 -4.22
CA GLU A 21 -20.07 17.55 -4.71
C GLU A 21 -18.69 17.00 -5.10
N ARG A 22 -17.78 17.87 -5.58
CA ARG A 22 -16.42 17.48 -5.96
C ARG A 22 -15.51 17.15 -4.77
N SER A 23 -15.84 17.59 -3.56
CA SER A 23 -15.08 17.30 -2.34
C SER A 23 -15.37 15.91 -1.75
N ARG A 24 -16.43 15.23 -2.21
CA ARG A 24 -16.61 13.79 -1.97
C ARG A 24 -15.71 13.03 -2.94
N MET A 25 -14.39 13.12 -2.73
CA MET A 25 -13.49 12.09 -3.22
C MET A 25 -14.05 10.74 -2.79
N LEU A 26 -14.17 9.83 -3.74
CA LEU A 26 -14.71 8.47 -3.62
C LEU A 26 -13.75 7.56 -2.81
N THR A 27 -13.10 8.11 -1.79
CA THR A 27 -12.24 7.36 -0.90
C THR A 27 -13.12 6.67 0.12
N MET A 28 -13.17 5.34 0.02
CA MET A 28 -13.84 4.49 1.00
C MET A 28 -13.35 4.88 2.41
N LYS A 29 -14.26 5.29 3.29
CA LYS A 29 -13.89 5.61 4.67
C LYS A 29 -13.76 4.32 5.48
N TYR A 30 -12.52 3.88 5.66
CA TYR A 30 -12.20 2.80 6.59
C TYR A 30 -12.44 3.22 8.05
N GLY A 31 -12.97 2.31 8.86
CA GLY A 31 -13.11 2.53 10.31
C GLY A 31 -11.76 2.67 11.00
N LYS A 32 -11.75 3.18 12.25
CA LYS A 32 -10.51 3.42 13.01
C LYS A 32 -9.60 2.19 13.08
N HIS A 33 -10.18 1.01 13.29
CA HIS A 33 -9.42 -0.25 13.35
C HIS A 33 -8.81 -0.63 11.99
N GLN A 34 -9.59 -0.53 10.91
CA GLN A 34 -9.09 -0.77 9.55
C GLN A 34 -7.96 0.18 9.19
N MET A 35 -8.10 1.46 9.52
CA MET A 35 -7.03 2.45 9.35
C MET A 35 -5.77 2.11 10.18
N MET A 36 -5.93 1.57 11.38
CA MET A 36 -4.80 1.10 12.19
C MET A 36 -4.09 -0.09 11.53
N LEU A 37 -4.84 -1.08 11.02
CA LEU A 37 -4.27 -2.23 10.32
C LEU A 37 -3.54 -1.80 9.03
N ILE A 38 -4.13 -0.88 8.24
CA ILE A 38 -3.47 -0.32 7.04
C ILE A 38 -2.14 0.32 7.42
N LYS A 39 -2.11 1.16 8.46
CA LYS A 39 -0.87 1.80 8.93
C LYS A 39 0.17 0.78 9.38
N LYS A 40 -0.24 -0.27 10.08
CA LYS A 40 0.67 -1.34 10.48
C LYS A 40 1.27 -2.05 9.26
N ARG A 41 0.46 -2.38 8.25
CA ARG A 41 0.93 -3.01 6.99
C ARG A 41 1.93 -2.13 6.26
N MET A 42 1.60 -0.85 6.07
CA MET A 42 2.51 0.13 5.44
C MET A 42 3.86 0.22 6.18
N ASN A 43 3.87 0.13 7.51
CA ASN A 43 5.12 0.13 8.27
C ASN A 43 5.95 -1.15 8.03
N VAL A 44 5.30 -2.30 7.80
CA VAL A 44 5.99 -3.54 7.46
C VAL A 44 6.53 -3.48 6.03
N GLU A 45 5.74 -3.00 5.07
CA GLU A 45 6.18 -2.79 3.68
C GLU A 45 7.39 -1.86 3.62
N SER A 46 7.33 -0.69 4.27
CA SER A 46 8.47 0.24 4.31
C SER A 46 9.72 -0.38 4.94
N TRP A 47 9.56 -1.22 5.97
CA TRP A 47 10.71 -1.93 6.55
C TRP A 47 11.26 -2.98 5.60
N ILE A 48 10.41 -3.69 4.86
CA ILE A 48 10.85 -4.65 3.86
C ILE A 48 11.68 -3.94 2.79
N ASP A 49 11.23 -2.80 2.28
CA ASP A 49 11.97 -2.02 1.29
C ASP A 49 13.37 -1.63 1.79
N ASP A 50 13.46 -1.14 3.04
CA ASP A 50 14.74 -0.80 3.66
C ASP A 50 15.67 -2.02 3.76
N GLN A 51 15.14 -3.18 4.17
CA GLN A 51 15.94 -4.41 4.28
C GLN A 51 16.34 -4.98 2.93
N LEU A 52 15.47 -4.92 1.92
CA LEU A 52 15.82 -5.33 0.56
C LEU A 52 16.93 -4.42 0.01
N ASN A 53 16.90 -3.12 0.28
CA ASN A 53 17.96 -2.21 -0.11
C ASN A 53 19.33 -2.60 0.47
N GLU A 54 19.35 -3.06 1.73
CA GLU A 54 20.56 -3.56 2.37
C GLU A 54 21.02 -4.90 1.76
N LEU A 55 20.10 -5.86 1.60
CA LEU A 55 20.41 -7.19 1.06
C LEU A 55 20.90 -7.13 -0.40
N TYR A 56 20.35 -6.23 -1.22
CA TYR A 56 20.68 -6.09 -2.65
C TYR A 56 21.70 -4.99 -2.93
N LYS A 57 22.25 -4.32 -1.91
CA LYS A 57 23.23 -3.23 -2.08
C LYS A 57 22.69 -2.14 -3.03
N SER A 58 21.45 -1.73 -2.81
CA SER A 58 20.70 -0.74 -3.62
C SER A 58 20.37 -1.16 -5.06
N ALA A 59 20.53 -2.43 -5.43
CA ALA A 59 20.07 -2.98 -6.70
C ALA A 59 18.70 -3.68 -6.57
N THR A 60 17.75 -3.03 -5.91
CA THR A 60 16.43 -3.59 -5.54
C THR A 60 15.40 -3.59 -6.65
N ASP A 61 15.70 -2.99 -7.81
CA ASP A 61 14.78 -2.89 -8.96
C ASP A 61 14.20 -4.24 -9.44
N ASN A 62 14.81 -5.35 -9.02
CA ASN A 62 14.43 -6.71 -9.43
C ASN A 62 13.56 -7.46 -8.42
N ILE A 63 13.24 -6.90 -7.25
CA ILE A 63 12.49 -7.59 -6.22
C ILE A 63 11.42 -6.70 -5.58
N ASP A 64 10.22 -7.25 -5.46
CA ASP A 64 9.10 -6.68 -4.74
C ASP A 64 8.42 -7.79 -3.94
N ILE A 65 8.11 -7.52 -2.68
CA ILE A 65 7.51 -8.48 -1.75
C ILE A 65 6.12 -8.00 -1.36
N ASP A 66 5.11 -8.65 -1.92
CA ASP A 66 3.70 -8.40 -1.57
C ASP A 66 3.37 -9.00 -0.19
N VAL A 67 3.13 -8.12 0.78
CA VAL A 67 2.77 -8.49 2.16
C VAL A 67 1.42 -9.20 2.22
N ASP A 68 0.45 -8.80 1.40
CA ASP A 68 -0.88 -9.42 1.39
C ASP A 68 -0.79 -10.86 0.85
N ALA A 69 -0.02 -11.07 -0.22
CA ALA A 69 0.24 -12.42 -0.75
C ALA A 69 0.90 -13.35 0.28
N ILE A 70 1.79 -12.82 1.13
CA ILE A 70 2.40 -13.61 2.21
C ILE A 70 1.39 -13.90 3.33
N LEU A 71 0.54 -12.93 3.68
CA LEU A 71 -0.45 -13.09 4.74
C LEU A 71 -1.56 -14.08 4.36
N ASP A 72 -1.84 -14.26 3.07
CA ASP A 72 -2.76 -15.26 2.54
C ASP A 72 -2.23 -16.71 2.70
N LEU A 73 -0.92 -16.88 2.91
CA LEU A 73 -0.32 -18.19 3.20
C LEU A 73 -0.63 -18.63 4.63
N SER A 74 -0.94 -19.92 4.77
CA SER A 74 -1.53 -20.48 5.98
C SER A 74 -0.52 -20.77 7.09
N THR A 75 0.72 -21.11 6.71
CA THR A 75 1.76 -21.49 7.66
C THR A 75 3.02 -20.64 7.54
N GLU A 76 3.76 -20.51 8.64
CA GLU A 76 5.07 -19.86 8.65
C GLU A 76 6.05 -20.54 7.68
N LEU A 77 5.98 -21.87 7.57
CA LEU A 77 6.82 -22.64 6.65
C LEU A 77 6.57 -22.24 5.19
N GLU A 78 5.31 -22.12 4.78
CA GLU A 78 4.94 -21.66 3.43
C GLU A 78 5.46 -20.25 3.17
N ARG A 79 5.30 -19.33 4.14
CA ARG A 79 5.78 -17.95 4.03
C ARG A 79 7.30 -17.90 3.85
N ARG A 80 8.06 -18.60 4.70
CA ARG A 80 9.52 -18.69 4.59
C ARG A 80 9.94 -19.25 3.24
N HIS A 81 9.29 -20.32 2.77
CA HIS A 81 9.59 -20.91 1.47
C HIS A 81 9.31 -19.95 0.30
N TYR A 82 8.18 -19.26 0.32
CA TYR A 82 7.81 -18.28 -0.71
C TYR A 82 8.86 -17.17 -0.83
N ILE A 83 9.22 -16.56 0.29
CA ILE A 83 10.21 -15.47 0.31
C ILE A 83 11.59 -15.99 -0.11
N MET A 84 12.00 -17.16 0.38
CA MET A 84 13.29 -17.75 0.01
C MET A 84 13.37 -18.08 -1.49
N ASP A 85 12.28 -18.57 -2.09
CA ASP A 85 12.20 -18.83 -3.52
C ASP A 85 12.30 -17.54 -4.34
N LEU A 86 11.65 -16.46 -3.88
CA LEU A 86 11.75 -15.14 -4.51
C LEU A 86 13.19 -14.59 -4.46
N LEU A 87 13.84 -14.65 -3.29
CA LEU A 87 15.23 -14.21 -3.12
C LEU A 87 16.20 -15.01 -4.02
N ARG A 88 15.95 -16.31 -4.20
CA ARG A 88 16.73 -17.17 -5.10
C ARG A 88 16.52 -16.81 -6.56
N LYS A 89 15.26 -16.63 -6.98
CA LYS A 89 14.90 -16.27 -8.37
C LYS A 89 15.49 -14.93 -8.81
N THR A 90 15.64 -14.01 -7.87
CA THR A 90 16.18 -12.66 -8.12
C THR A 90 17.69 -12.58 -7.84
N HIS A 91 18.34 -13.71 -7.55
CA HIS A 91 19.78 -13.82 -7.29
C HIS A 91 20.28 -12.86 -6.20
N CYS A 92 19.63 -12.90 -5.02
CA CYS A 92 20.03 -12.11 -3.87
C CYS A 92 21.55 -12.25 -3.59
N PRO A 93 22.31 -11.14 -3.54
CA PRO A 93 23.76 -11.18 -3.34
C PRO A 93 24.18 -11.29 -1.87
N ALA A 94 23.22 -11.32 -0.94
CA ALA A 94 23.47 -11.45 0.49
C ALA A 94 23.92 -12.87 0.88
N THR A 95 24.57 -12.98 2.03
CA THR A 95 24.95 -14.29 2.59
C THR A 95 23.74 -15.03 3.15
N ASP A 96 23.83 -16.36 3.23
CA ASP A 96 22.76 -17.19 3.84
C ASP A 96 22.40 -16.72 5.25
N SER A 97 23.38 -16.31 6.05
CA SER A 97 23.13 -15.79 7.41
C SER A 97 22.28 -14.52 7.39
N GLN A 98 22.59 -13.56 6.51
CA GLN A 98 21.81 -12.32 6.39
C GLN A 98 20.39 -12.59 5.90
N ILE A 99 20.24 -13.55 4.98
CA ILE A 99 18.93 -13.98 4.48
C ILE A 99 18.11 -14.62 5.61
N HIS A 100 18.73 -15.50 6.41
CA HIS A 100 18.07 -16.12 7.56
C HIS A 100 17.66 -15.09 8.62
N ASP A 101 18.54 -14.13 8.96
CA ASP A 101 18.22 -13.06 9.90
C ASP A 101 17.08 -12.15 9.40
N PHE A 102 17.06 -11.84 8.10
CA PHE A 102 15.97 -11.11 7.46
C PHE A 102 14.64 -11.89 7.56
N LEU A 103 14.66 -13.18 7.21
CA LEU A 103 13.48 -14.03 7.27
C LEU A 103 12.90 -14.12 8.69
N ASP A 104 13.75 -14.33 9.70
CA ASP A 104 13.30 -14.43 11.08
C ASP A 104 12.66 -13.11 11.55
N GLN A 105 13.25 -11.96 11.21
CA GLN A 105 12.68 -10.66 11.53
C GLN A 105 11.37 -10.38 10.77
N LEU A 106 11.30 -10.74 9.49
CA LEU A 106 10.09 -10.56 8.67
C LEU A 106 8.93 -11.38 9.24
N ILE A 107 9.16 -12.66 9.55
CA ILE A 107 8.13 -13.50 10.17
C ILE A 107 7.66 -12.92 11.51
N GLN A 108 8.58 -12.44 12.35
CA GLN A 108 8.20 -11.80 13.61
C GLN A 108 7.32 -10.57 13.38
N LYS A 109 7.66 -9.72 12.40
CA LYS A 109 6.86 -8.53 12.06
C LYS A 109 5.48 -8.90 11.52
N LEU A 110 5.39 -9.90 10.65
CA LEU A 110 4.11 -10.39 10.12
C LEU A 110 3.21 -10.95 11.23
N ASN A 111 3.78 -11.61 12.24
CA ASN A 111 3.03 -12.12 13.39
C ASN A 111 2.51 -11.02 14.33
N MET A 112 2.98 -9.78 14.20
CA MET A 112 2.51 -8.63 14.99
C MET A 112 1.39 -7.80 14.31
N LEU A 113 1.08 -8.12 13.05
CA LEU A 113 0.03 -7.44 12.29
C LEU A 113 -1.35 -7.80 12.85
#